data_AF-A0A1R2C9A6-F1
#
_entry.id   AF-A0A1R2C9A6-F1
#
_cell.length_a   1.000
_cell.length_b   1.000
_cell.length_c   1.000
_cell.angle_alpha   90.00
_cell.angle_beta   90.00
_cell.angle_gamma   90.00
#
_symmetry.space_group_name_H-M   'P 1'
#
loop_
_entity.id
_entity.type
_entity.pdbx_description
1 polymer ?
#
loop_
_entity_poly.entity_id
_entity_poly.type
_entity_poly.pdbx_seq_one_letter_code
_entity_poly.pdbx_strand_id
1 'polypeptide(L)'
;MDRLTSLLGFFAFYVFFAIINYTVNIPPKSLSGKRKWDFYGQHISLLHAVSAVLISAYIYITERGVHYNEATNIMHIISISNSLSYFIYDTIYAELFQIHDLSMRIHHVCVLGGGSIMYLSDVGGSTAASNIYVVVMLIAEGSNPFLMMRNIMRAKSLKETKMYMAIEVCFALSFVYLRAVVFTFVLYNAWVSVMPFAAKIILSVTYSVGLFWIFIILNNIANKLPEYSYVRNFTVKMLTMISKNPIPTGLMIFIWAVIVPYFLTQMLHLGFLNIHTDNFVVL
;
A
#
# COMPACT_ATOMS: atom_id res chain seq x y z
N MET A 1 14.27 13.55 19.12
CA MET A 1 13.16 12.65 19.50
C MET A 1 13.69 11.24 19.44
N ASP A 2 13.57 10.48 20.53
CA ASP A 2 13.93 9.06 20.49
C ASP A 2 12.96 8.32 19.57
N ARG A 3 13.49 7.45 18.71
CA ARG A 3 12.74 6.63 17.77
C ARG A 3 11.61 5.93 18.52
N LEU A 4 11.94 5.24 19.61
CA LEU A 4 10.96 4.48 20.39
C LEU A 4 9.79 5.33 20.88
N THR A 5 10.04 6.58 21.30
CA THR A 5 8.98 7.51 21.71
C THR A 5 7.98 7.76 20.58
N SER A 6 8.45 7.94 19.35
CA SER A 6 7.57 8.19 18.20
C SER A 6 6.70 6.97 17.87
N LEU A 7 7.28 5.77 17.87
CA LEU A 7 6.57 4.53 17.61
C LEU A 7 5.49 4.28 18.69
N LEU A 8 5.87 4.35 19.96
CA LEU A 8 4.93 4.16 21.07
C LEU A 8 3.85 5.25 21.10
N GLY A 9 4.20 6.49 20.76
CA GLY A 9 3.26 7.60 20.65
C GLY A 9 2.19 7.34 19.58
N PHE A 10 2.57 6.95 18.37
CA PHE A 10 1.60 6.60 17.33
C PHE A 10 0.81 5.33 17.65
N PHE A 11 1.43 4.34 18.31
CA PHE A 11 0.70 3.13 18.72
C PHE A 11 -0.38 3.47 19.75
N ALA A 12 -0.03 4.24 20.78
CA ALA A 12 -0.99 4.74 21.77
C ALA A 12 -2.08 5.59 21.11
N PHE A 13 -1.73 6.43 20.13
CA PHE A 13 -2.69 7.19 19.32
C PHE A 13 -3.71 6.27 18.62
N TYR A 14 -3.29 5.22 17.92
CA TYR A 14 -4.23 4.31 17.25
C TYR A 14 -5.11 3.54 18.24
N VAL A 15 -4.55 3.09 19.38
CA VAL A 15 -5.34 2.44 20.44
C VAL A 15 -6.39 3.40 21.02
N PHE A 16 -6.00 4.65 21.30
CA PHE A 16 -6.91 5.68 21.79
C PHE A 16 -8.05 5.96 20.79
N PHE A 17 -7.73 6.12 19.51
CA PHE A 17 -8.74 6.32 18.47
C PHE A 17 -9.61 5.07 18.26
N ALA A 18 -9.09 3.86 18.46
CA ALA A 18 -9.89 2.64 18.46
C ALA A 18 -10.96 2.63 19.57
N ILE A 19 -10.60 3.11 20.77
CA ILE A 19 -11.54 3.24 21.88
C ILE A 19 -12.63 4.28 21.57
N ILE A 20 -12.24 5.45 21.04
CA ILE A 20 -13.20 6.47 20.59
C ILE A 20 -14.10 5.93 19.47
N ASN A 21 -13.51 5.24 18.50
CA ASN A 21 -14.24 4.68 17.36
C ASN A 21 -15.32 3.69 17.81
N TYR A 22 -15.06 2.92 18.88
CA TYR A 22 -16.04 2.01 19.46
C TYR A 22 -17.31 2.72 19.95
N THR A 23 -17.18 3.94 20.46
CA THR A 23 -18.30 4.73 21.00
C THR A 23 -18.98 5.61 19.96
N VAL A 24 -18.21 6.17 19.01
CA VAL A 24 -18.71 7.11 18.02
C VAL A 24 -19.33 6.41 16.81
N ASN A 25 -18.67 5.39 16.27
CA ASN A 25 -19.09 4.74 15.02
C ASN A 25 -19.90 3.48 15.32
N ILE A 26 -21.21 3.64 15.48
CA ILE A 26 -22.12 2.52 15.78
C ILE A 26 -22.30 1.65 14.52
N PRO A 27 -21.95 0.35 14.57
CA PRO A 27 -22.16 -0.56 13.45
C PRO A 27 -23.65 -0.79 13.22
N PRO A 28 -24.09 -0.92 11.96
CA PRO A 28 -25.45 -1.33 11.64
C PRO A 28 -25.84 -2.63 12.37
N LYS A 29 -27.09 -2.71 12.85
CA LYS A 29 -27.60 -3.87 13.61
C LYS A 29 -27.52 -5.19 12.82
N SER A 30 -27.46 -5.11 11.50
CA SER A 30 -27.31 -6.27 10.59
C SER A 30 -25.91 -6.90 10.61
N LEU A 31 -24.90 -6.22 11.17
CA LEU A 31 -23.54 -6.73 11.26
C LEU A 31 -23.31 -7.47 12.58
N SER A 32 -22.78 -8.68 12.49
CA SER A 32 -22.41 -9.50 13.64
C SER A 32 -21.05 -10.18 13.43
N GLY A 33 -20.46 -10.65 14.53
CA GLY A 33 -19.18 -11.37 14.53
C GLY A 33 -18.05 -10.60 13.83
N LYS A 34 -17.32 -11.30 12.96
CA LYS A 34 -16.19 -10.76 12.18
C LYS A 34 -16.55 -9.48 11.41
N ARG A 35 -17.74 -9.39 10.83
CA ARG A 35 -18.16 -8.22 10.02
C ARG A 35 -18.34 -6.96 10.86
N LYS A 36 -18.73 -7.10 12.13
CA LYS A 36 -18.83 -5.99 13.08
C LYS A 36 -17.44 -5.44 13.41
N TRP A 37 -16.48 -6.32 13.68
CA TRP A 37 -15.10 -5.92 13.98
C TRP A 37 -14.38 -5.37 12.76
N ASP A 38 -14.62 -5.93 11.58
CA ASP A 38 -14.15 -5.36 10.33
C ASP A 38 -14.65 -3.92 10.17
N PHE A 39 -15.95 -3.63 10.39
CA PHE A 39 -16.47 -2.27 10.33
C PHE A 39 -15.71 -1.26 11.21
N TYR A 40 -15.40 -1.62 12.45
CA TYR A 40 -14.59 -0.76 13.32
C TYR A 40 -13.16 -0.60 12.78
N GLY A 41 -12.54 -1.70 12.36
CA GLY A 41 -11.20 -1.71 11.77
C GLY A 41 -11.09 -0.75 10.59
N GLN A 42 -12.06 -0.79 9.66
CA GLN A 42 -12.07 0.08 8.47
C GLN A 42 -11.99 1.59 8.82
N HIS A 43 -12.51 2.03 9.97
CA HIS A 43 -12.41 3.45 10.37
C HIS A 43 -11.00 3.81 10.87
N ILE A 44 -10.34 2.89 11.57
CA ILE A 44 -8.95 3.09 12.02
C ILE A 44 -7.98 3.01 10.84
N SER A 45 -8.22 2.06 9.93
CA SER A 45 -7.51 1.99 8.65
C SER A 45 -7.70 3.25 7.81
N LEU A 46 -8.90 3.85 7.79
CA LEU A 46 -9.15 5.11 7.12
C LEU A 46 -8.34 6.26 7.74
N LEU A 47 -8.33 6.36 9.08
CA LEU A 47 -7.54 7.35 9.80
C LEU A 47 -6.06 7.22 9.45
N HIS A 48 -5.53 6.00 9.46
CA HIS A 48 -4.15 5.71 9.08
C HIS A 48 -3.87 6.09 7.63
N ALA A 49 -4.69 5.64 6.68
CA ALA A 49 -4.45 5.91 5.27
C ALA A 49 -4.45 7.42 4.98
N VAL A 50 -5.37 8.17 5.59
CA VAL A 50 -5.39 9.63 5.48
C VAL A 50 -4.16 10.27 6.12
N SER A 51 -3.79 9.89 7.35
CA SER A 51 -2.61 10.46 8.01
C SER A 51 -1.31 10.14 7.25
N ALA A 52 -1.16 8.90 6.76
CA ALA A 52 -0.01 8.45 5.99
C ALA A 52 0.13 9.23 4.67
N VAL A 53 -0.97 9.41 3.93
CA VAL A 53 -0.98 10.21 2.70
C VAL A 53 -0.62 11.66 2.99
N LEU A 54 -1.20 12.28 4.01
CA LEU A 54 -0.94 13.69 4.34
C LEU A 54 0.50 13.93 4.80
N ILE A 55 1.01 13.10 5.71
CA ILE A 55 2.40 13.18 6.18
C ILE A 55 3.36 12.95 5.01
N SER A 56 3.11 11.93 4.19
CA SER A 56 4.00 11.60 3.08
C SER A 56 3.97 12.65 1.97
N ALA A 57 2.79 13.19 1.64
CA ALA A 57 2.66 14.28 0.68
C ALA A 57 3.36 15.55 1.17
N TYR A 58 3.22 15.89 2.46
CA TYR A 58 3.92 17.02 3.05
C TYR A 58 5.44 16.87 2.88
N ILE A 59 6.00 15.73 3.27
CA ILE A 59 7.44 15.47 3.15
C ILE A 59 7.89 15.55 1.69
N TYR A 60 7.20 14.83 0.78
CA TYR A 60 7.50 14.81 -0.65
C TYR A 60 7.52 16.21 -1.28
N ILE A 61 6.55 17.07 -0.93
CA ILE A 61 6.50 18.45 -1.43
C ILE A 61 7.65 19.28 -0.83
N THR A 62 7.87 19.18 0.49
CA THR A 62 8.90 19.99 1.17
C THR A 62 10.32 19.64 0.75
N GLU A 63 10.58 18.38 0.43
CA GLU A 63 11.89 17.88 -0.02
C GLU A 63 12.07 17.96 -1.53
N ARG A 64 11.07 18.49 -2.26
CA ARG A 64 11.11 18.65 -3.72
C ARG A 64 11.25 17.32 -4.47
N GLY A 65 10.53 16.31 -4.02
CA GLY A 65 10.39 15.05 -4.75
C GLY A 65 11.08 13.85 -4.11
N VAL A 66 11.52 12.92 -4.96
CA VAL A 66 12.13 11.65 -4.55
C VAL A 66 13.66 11.73 -4.46
N HIS A 67 14.19 11.29 -3.32
CA HIS A 67 15.64 11.20 -3.10
C HIS A 67 16.07 9.78 -2.72
N TYR A 68 16.37 8.98 -3.75
CA TYR A 68 16.66 7.54 -3.60
C TYR A 68 17.87 7.22 -2.73
N ASN A 69 18.88 8.09 -2.74
CA ASN A 69 20.16 7.83 -2.09
C ASN A 69 20.46 8.80 -0.93
N GLU A 70 19.41 9.36 -0.31
CA GLU A 70 19.57 10.27 0.83
C GLU A 70 19.31 9.59 2.19
N ALA A 71 20.00 10.10 3.20
CA ALA A 71 19.94 9.61 4.57
C ALA A 71 18.58 9.92 5.23
N THR A 72 18.15 9.02 6.11
CA THR A 72 16.89 9.16 6.85
C THR A 72 16.93 10.37 7.77
N ASN A 73 16.00 11.30 7.59
CA ASN A 73 15.81 12.41 8.51
C ASN A 73 14.66 12.13 9.51
N ILE A 74 14.44 13.05 10.44
CA ILE A 74 13.42 12.88 11.47
C ILE A 74 11.98 12.84 10.93
N MET A 75 11.70 13.54 9.84
CA MET A 75 10.38 13.51 9.20
C MET A 75 10.10 12.15 8.57
N HIS A 76 11.10 11.51 7.98
CA HIS A 76 11.01 10.13 7.50
C HIS A 76 10.70 9.17 8.65
N ILE A 77 11.39 9.32 9.78
CA ILE A 77 11.11 8.52 10.99
C ILE A 77 9.68 8.72 11.48
N ILE A 78 9.16 9.96 11.50
CA ILE A 78 7.77 10.23 11.88
C ILE A 78 6.79 9.51 10.95
N SER A 79 7.01 9.58 9.63
CA SER A 79 6.17 8.89 8.64
C SER A 79 6.21 7.37 8.82
N ILE A 80 7.42 6.80 8.97
CA ILE A 80 7.61 5.37 9.21
C ILE A 80 6.94 4.95 10.51
N SER A 81 7.08 5.71 11.59
CA SER A 81 6.45 5.43 12.88
C SER A 81 4.92 5.44 12.79
N ASN A 82 4.33 6.41 12.07
CA ASN A 82 2.88 6.44 11.84
C ASN A 82 2.40 5.14 11.20
N SER A 83 3.05 4.69 10.13
CA SER A 83 2.65 3.46 9.45
C SER A 83 2.99 2.20 10.25
N LEU A 84 4.20 2.08 10.77
CA LEU A 84 4.63 0.88 11.49
C LEU A 84 3.78 0.65 12.75
N SER A 85 3.45 1.70 13.49
CA SER A 85 2.57 1.61 14.65
C SER A 85 1.14 1.20 14.27
N TYR A 86 0.60 1.71 13.16
CA TYR A 86 -0.67 1.25 12.63
C TYR A 86 -0.62 -0.24 12.28
N PHE A 87 0.39 -0.69 11.52
CA PHE A 87 0.49 -2.08 11.11
C PHE A 87 0.68 -3.04 12.30
N ILE A 88 1.37 -2.62 13.37
CA ILE A 88 1.44 -3.39 14.62
C ILE A 88 0.06 -3.49 15.26
N TYR A 89 -0.63 -2.36 15.43
CA TYR A 89 -1.99 -2.31 15.97
C TYR A 89 -2.96 -3.19 15.16
N ASP A 90 -2.97 -3.03 13.84
CA ASP A 90 -3.89 -3.70 12.93
C ASP A 90 -3.60 -5.21 12.85
N THR A 91 -2.34 -5.62 12.95
CA THR A 91 -1.98 -7.04 13.07
C THR A 91 -2.55 -7.66 14.34
N ILE A 92 -2.37 -6.99 15.49
CA ILE A 92 -2.93 -7.47 16.77
C ILE A 92 -4.46 -7.53 16.67
N TYR A 93 -5.09 -6.45 16.20
CA TYR A 93 -6.54 -6.34 16.06
C TYR A 93 -7.11 -7.43 15.14
N ALA A 94 -6.52 -7.60 13.96
CA ALA A 94 -7.01 -8.54 12.97
C ALA A 94 -6.81 -10.00 13.36
N GLU A 95 -5.75 -10.35 14.10
CA GLU A 95 -5.58 -11.72 14.61
C GLU A 95 -6.52 -12.00 15.79
N LEU A 96 -6.77 -11.03 16.67
CA LEU A 96 -7.76 -11.19 17.76
C LEU A 96 -9.17 -11.43 17.23
N PHE A 97 -9.55 -10.74 16.15
CA PHE A 97 -10.90 -10.82 15.56
C PHE A 97 -10.97 -11.68 14.29
N GLN A 98 -9.87 -12.37 13.93
CA GLN A 98 -9.76 -13.26 12.77
C GLN A 98 -10.18 -12.59 11.45
N ILE A 99 -9.78 -11.33 11.25
CA ILE A 99 -10.20 -10.50 10.11
C ILE A 99 -9.40 -10.81 8.85
N HIS A 100 -8.08 -10.93 8.96
CA HIS A 100 -7.20 -11.09 7.81
C HIS A 100 -7.26 -12.47 7.17
N ASP A 101 -7.15 -12.49 5.84
CA ASP A 101 -6.82 -13.67 5.07
C ASP A 101 -5.29 -13.83 4.94
N LEU A 102 -4.85 -14.92 4.31
CA LEU A 102 -3.43 -15.20 4.12
C LEU A 102 -2.70 -14.11 3.32
N SER A 103 -3.36 -13.52 2.31
CA SER A 103 -2.73 -12.48 1.49
C SER A 103 -2.45 -11.22 2.29
N MET A 104 -3.39 -10.83 3.16
CA MET A 104 -3.23 -9.71 4.08
C MET A 104 -2.20 -9.99 5.16
N ARG A 105 -2.12 -11.22 5.67
CA ARG A 105 -1.05 -11.61 6.62
C ARG A 105 0.34 -11.50 6.00
N ILE A 106 0.52 -12.01 4.78
CA ILE A 106 1.79 -11.88 4.05
C ILE A 106 2.13 -10.40 3.83
N HIS A 107 1.15 -9.59 3.43
CA HIS A 107 1.31 -8.15 3.29
C HIS A 107 1.81 -7.51 4.60
N HIS A 108 1.17 -7.80 5.74
CA HIS A 108 1.56 -7.24 7.04
C HIS A 108 2.96 -7.67 7.45
N VAL A 109 3.34 -8.93 7.28
CA VAL A 109 4.69 -9.41 7.56
C VAL A 109 5.72 -8.66 6.71
N CYS A 110 5.45 -8.45 5.42
CA CYS A 110 6.34 -7.70 4.53
C CYS A 110 6.45 -6.23 4.95
N VAL A 111 5.33 -5.56 5.22
CA VAL A 111 5.34 -4.14 5.60
C VAL A 111 6.01 -3.93 6.96
N LEU A 112 5.73 -4.79 7.95
CA LEU A 112 6.39 -4.74 9.25
C LEU A 112 7.90 -5.00 9.13
N GLY A 113 8.30 -6.02 8.35
CA GLY A 113 9.71 -6.35 8.13
C GLY A 113 10.46 -5.22 7.40
N GLY A 114 9.94 -4.79 6.25
CA GLY A 114 10.53 -3.73 5.44
C GLY A 114 10.55 -2.39 6.17
N GLY A 115 9.44 -2.04 6.82
CA GLY A 115 9.32 -0.86 7.66
C GLY A 115 10.31 -0.87 8.82
N SER A 116 10.50 -2.02 9.49
CA SER A 116 11.47 -2.13 10.58
C SER A 116 12.91 -1.99 10.10
N ILE A 117 13.27 -2.56 8.94
CA ILE A 117 14.60 -2.39 8.35
C ILE A 117 14.86 -0.90 8.08
N MET A 118 13.92 -0.22 7.43
CA MET A 118 14.04 1.22 7.14
C MET A 118 14.06 2.07 8.41
N TYR A 119 13.24 1.71 9.39
CA TYR A 119 13.12 2.41 10.67
C TYR A 119 14.40 2.32 11.51
N LEU A 120 15.07 1.15 11.48
CA LEU A 120 16.29 0.89 12.22
C LEU A 120 17.56 1.33 11.48
N SER A 121 17.50 1.54 10.15
CA SER A 121 18.62 2.03 9.36
C SER A 121 19.15 3.37 9.91
N ASP A 122 20.46 3.54 9.99
CA ASP A 122 21.08 4.67 10.69
C ASP A 122 20.73 6.04 10.08
N VAL A 123 20.46 7.02 10.95
CA VAL A 123 20.34 8.44 10.56
C VAL A 123 21.74 8.97 10.24
N GLY A 124 21.99 9.35 8.99
CA GLY A 124 23.20 10.10 8.63
C GLY A 124 24.52 9.32 8.65
N GLY A 125 24.50 7.99 8.55
CA GLY A 125 25.71 7.18 8.45
C GLY A 125 25.41 5.82 7.83
N SER A 126 25.69 5.68 6.53
CA SER A 126 25.68 4.42 5.78
C SER A 126 24.42 3.56 5.83
N THR A 127 23.33 4.00 5.21
CA THR A 127 22.72 3.31 4.05
C THR A 127 21.51 4.09 3.57
N ALA A 128 21.49 4.36 2.27
CA ALA A 128 20.69 5.38 1.66
C ALA A 128 19.47 4.76 0.98
N ALA A 129 18.26 5.13 1.44
CA ALA A 129 16.97 4.68 0.89
C ALA A 129 15.75 5.38 1.52
N SER A 130 15.93 6.51 2.21
CA SER A 130 14.96 6.89 3.24
C SER A 130 13.72 7.61 2.71
N ASN A 131 13.90 8.54 1.78
CA ASN A 131 12.80 9.25 1.14
C ASN A 131 11.99 8.30 0.22
N ILE A 132 12.59 7.21 -0.27
CA ILE A 132 11.88 6.14 -1.01
C ILE A 132 10.68 5.64 -0.20
N TYR A 133 10.84 5.44 1.11
CA TYR A 133 9.76 4.96 1.96
C TYR A 133 8.56 5.92 1.95
N VAL A 134 8.82 7.23 2.00
CA VAL A 134 7.79 8.28 1.97
C VAL A 134 6.98 8.20 0.67
N VAL A 135 7.66 8.05 -0.46
CA VAL A 135 7.04 7.95 -1.78
C VAL A 135 6.27 6.64 -1.92
N VAL A 136 6.84 5.54 -1.44
CA VAL A 136 6.17 4.24 -1.39
C VAL A 136 4.91 4.32 -0.54
N MET A 137 4.93 5.00 0.62
CA MET A 137 3.74 5.22 1.45
C MET A 137 2.70 6.09 0.74
N LEU A 138 3.11 7.18 0.09
CA LEU A 138 2.19 8.05 -0.64
C LEU A 138 1.45 7.28 -1.75
N ILE A 139 2.17 6.47 -2.53
CA ILE A 139 1.61 5.67 -3.61
C ILE A 139 0.79 4.51 -3.04
N ALA A 140 1.29 3.84 -2.00
CA ALA A 140 0.63 2.70 -1.43
C ALA A 140 -0.70 3.10 -0.76
N GLU A 141 -0.65 4.09 0.11
CA GLU A 141 -1.80 4.54 0.88
C GLU A 141 -2.71 5.47 0.07
N GLY A 142 -2.25 6.08 -1.04
CA GLY A 142 -3.05 7.03 -1.82
C GLY A 142 -4.41 6.53 -2.30
N SER A 143 -4.54 5.23 -2.58
CA SER A 143 -5.83 4.60 -2.96
C SER A 143 -6.68 4.14 -1.78
N ASN A 144 -6.08 3.98 -0.59
CA ASN A 144 -6.70 3.31 0.54
C ASN A 144 -7.84 4.10 1.21
N PRO A 145 -7.86 5.45 1.27
CA PRO A 145 -9.01 6.18 1.79
C PRO A 145 -10.31 5.84 1.04
N PHE A 146 -10.23 5.71 -0.30
CA PHE A 146 -11.39 5.31 -1.11
C PHE A 146 -11.81 3.85 -0.83
N LEU A 147 -10.84 2.94 -0.63
CA LEU A 147 -11.13 1.56 -0.27
C LEU A 147 -11.88 1.45 1.06
N MET A 148 -11.35 2.10 2.09
CA MET A 148 -11.96 2.06 3.44
C MET A 148 -13.35 2.70 3.42
N MET A 149 -13.49 3.86 2.78
CA MET A 149 -14.79 4.53 2.66
C MET A 149 -15.81 3.69 1.89
N ARG A 150 -15.41 3.03 0.80
CA ARG A 150 -16.24 2.06 0.06
C ARG A 150 -16.72 0.93 0.97
N ASN A 151 -15.83 0.35 1.78
CA ASN A 151 -16.17 -0.76 2.69
C ASN A 151 -17.13 -0.31 3.79
N ILE A 152 -16.90 0.88 4.38
CA ILE A 152 -17.80 1.48 5.37
C ILE A 152 -19.19 1.73 4.78
N MET A 153 -19.28 2.27 3.56
CA MET A 153 -20.57 2.48 2.88
C MET A 153 -21.27 1.16 2.56
N ARG A 154 -20.53 0.12 2.14
CA ARG A 154 -21.08 -1.23 1.92
C ARG A 154 -21.67 -1.81 3.19
N ALA A 155 -20.98 -1.65 4.30
CA ALA A 155 -21.41 -2.11 5.61
C ALA A 155 -22.69 -1.39 6.07
N LYS A 156 -22.83 -0.10 5.74
CA LYS A 156 -24.05 0.71 5.96
C LYS A 156 -25.17 0.49 4.93
N SER A 157 -25.05 -0.50 4.04
CA SER A 157 -26.03 -0.78 2.98
C SER A 157 -26.25 0.38 1.98
N LEU A 158 -25.25 1.25 1.79
CA LEU A 158 -25.34 2.43 0.91
C LEU A 158 -24.84 2.18 -0.52
N LYS A 159 -24.90 0.94 -1.00
CA LYS A 159 -24.33 0.51 -2.29
C LYS A 159 -25.03 1.14 -3.51
N GLU A 160 -26.30 1.47 -3.39
CA GLU A 160 -27.09 2.04 -4.50
C GLU A 160 -26.94 3.57 -4.63
N THR A 161 -26.10 4.19 -3.80
CA THR A 161 -25.93 5.65 -3.83
C THR A 161 -24.95 6.08 -4.92
N LYS A 162 -25.20 7.23 -5.54
CA LYS A 162 -24.26 7.85 -6.51
C LYS A 162 -22.89 8.11 -5.88
N MET A 163 -22.86 8.48 -4.60
CA MET A 163 -21.62 8.67 -3.85
C MET A 163 -20.80 7.38 -3.74
N TYR A 164 -21.45 6.25 -3.42
CA TYR A 164 -20.77 4.96 -3.39
C TYR A 164 -20.17 4.59 -4.76
N MET A 165 -20.93 4.82 -5.83
CA MET A 165 -20.44 4.57 -7.19
C MET A 165 -19.21 5.44 -7.52
N ALA A 166 -19.25 6.73 -7.19
CA ALA A 166 -18.12 7.64 -7.40
C ALA A 166 -16.86 7.16 -6.64
N ILE A 167 -17.02 6.73 -5.38
CA ILE A 167 -15.91 6.23 -4.55
C ILE A 167 -15.38 4.90 -5.10
N GLU A 168 -16.25 4.00 -5.56
CA GLU A 168 -15.82 2.74 -6.16
C GLU A 168 -15.00 2.96 -7.45
N VAL A 169 -15.38 3.93 -8.28
CA VAL A 169 -14.61 4.33 -9.47
C VAL A 169 -13.29 4.98 -9.08
N CYS A 170 -13.30 5.93 -8.13
CA CYS A 170 -12.08 6.59 -7.65
C CYS A 170 -11.09 5.59 -7.06
N PHE A 171 -11.58 4.63 -6.27
CA PHE A 171 -10.77 3.53 -5.75
C PHE A 171 -10.14 2.73 -6.88
N ALA A 172 -10.93 2.24 -7.84
CA ALA A 172 -10.42 1.38 -8.91
C ALA A 172 -9.36 2.11 -9.76
N LEU A 173 -9.63 3.35 -10.17
CA LEU A 173 -8.70 4.15 -10.97
C LEU A 173 -7.42 4.48 -10.21
N SER A 174 -7.53 4.99 -8.98
CA SER A 174 -6.36 5.33 -8.17
C SER A 174 -5.54 4.09 -7.82
N PHE A 175 -6.16 2.96 -7.48
CA PHE A 175 -5.46 1.73 -7.16
C PHE A 175 -4.67 1.21 -8.35
N VAL A 176 -5.28 1.14 -9.55
CA VAL A 176 -4.58 0.67 -10.75
C VAL A 176 -3.46 1.65 -11.14
N TYR A 177 -3.74 2.96 -11.17
CA TYR A 177 -2.74 3.94 -11.57
C TYR A 177 -1.54 3.97 -10.61
N LEU A 178 -1.79 4.16 -9.32
CA LEU A 178 -0.73 4.26 -8.31
C LEU A 178 0.02 2.94 -8.17
N ARG A 179 -0.68 1.81 -8.02
CA ARG A 179 -0.06 0.52 -7.72
C ARG A 179 0.50 -0.20 -8.94
N ALA A 180 -0.02 0.01 -10.15
CA ALA A 180 0.48 -0.67 -11.35
C ALA A 180 1.47 0.17 -12.15
N VAL A 181 1.22 1.48 -12.28
CA VAL A 181 2.02 2.35 -13.15
C VAL A 181 3.11 3.03 -12.34
N VAL A 182 2.72 3.87 -11.39
CA VAL A 182 3.67 4.71 -10.63
C VAL A 182 4.62 3.84 -9.80
N PHE A 183 4.10 2.81 -9.12
CA PHE A 183 4.92 1.92 -8.31
C PHE A 183 5.97 1.13 -9.13
N THR A 184 5.73 0.83 -10.41
CA THR A 184 6.75 0.16 -11.25
C THR A 184 8.00 0.99 -11.40
N PHE A 185 7.85 2.29 -11.64
CA PHE A 185 8.98 3.22 -11.75
C PHE A 185 9.72 3.33 -10.41
N VAL A 186 8.97 3.49 -9.32
CA VAL A 186 9.56 3.58 -7.97
C VAL A 186 10.29 2.29 -7.59
N LEU A 187 9.72 1.14 -7.91
CA LEU A 187 10.36 -0.16 -7.65
C LEU A 187 11.66 -0.28 -8.45
N TYR A 188 11.64 0.06 -9.74
CA TYR A 188 12.84 0.06 -10.57
C TYR A 188 13.93 0.97 -9.99
N ASN A 189 13.61 2.22 -9.66
CA ASN A 189 14.56 3.17 -9.08
C ASN A 189 15.04 2.71 -7.68
N ALA A 190 14.19 2.05 -6.90
CA ALA A 190 14.59 1.41 -5.66
C ALA A 190 15.61 0.28 -5.88
N TRP A 191 15.50 -0.48 -6.98
CA TRP A 191 16.50 -1.49 -7.37
C TRP A 191 17.84 -0.88 -7.81
N VAL A 192 17.83 0.30 -8.44
CA VAL A 192 19.05 1.07 -8.77
C VAL A 192 19.70 1.67 -7.51
N SER A 193 18.91 2.08 -6.53
CA SER A 193 19.38 2.73 -5.31
C SER A 193 20.33 1.88 -4.47
N VAL A 194 21.01 2.51 -3.51
CA VAL A 194 21.87 1.82 -2.53
C VAL A 194 21.08 1.19 -1.36
N MET A 195 19.76 1.04 -1.50
CA MET A 195 18.90 0.38 -0.53
C MET A 195 19.40 -1.05 -0.20
N PRO A 196 19.33 -1.50 1.07
CA PRO A 196 19.68 -2.87 1.44
C PRO A 196 18.92 -3.89 0.59
N PHE A 197 19.62 -4.94 0.15
CA PHE A 197 19.05 -5.97 -0.73
C PHE A 197 17.79 -6.62 -0.14
N ALA A 198 17.77 -6.88 1.16
CA ALA A 198 16.60 -7.43 1.86
C ALA A 198 15.37 -6.51 1.72
N ALA A 199 15.55 -5.19 1.82
CA ALA A 199 14.46 -4.23 1.63
C ALA A 199 13.99 -4.18 0.16
N LYS A 200 14.88 -4.37 -0.82
CA LYS A 200 14.51 -4.45 -2.26
C LYS A 200 13.59 -5.65 -2.51
N ILE A 201 13.93 -6.80 -1.94
CA ILE A 201 13.12 -8.02 -2.03
C ILE A 201 11.76 -7.81 -1.35
N ILE A 202 11.74 -7.30 -0.12
CA ILE A 202 10.49 -7.06 0.61
C ILE A 202 9.58 -6.07 -0.12
N LEU A 203 10.14 -4.99 -0.68
CA LEU A 203 9.41 -4.03 -1.50
C LEU A 203 8.81 -4.70 -2.74
N SER A 204 9.57 -5.55 -3.41
CA SER A 204 9.14 -6.30 -4.60
C SER A 204 8.01 -7.28 -4.28
N VAL A 205 8.09 -7.98 -3.14
CA VAL A 205 7.01 -8.89 -2.68
C VAL A 205 5.76 -8.09 -2.32
N THR A 206 5.90 -6.95 -1.64
CA THR A 206 4.77 -6.08 -1.32
C THR A 206 4.09 -5.55 -2.59
N TYR A 207 4.86 -5.15 -3.60
CA TYR A 207 4.36 -4.78 -4.92
C TYR A 207 3.64 -5.93 -5.63
N SER A 208 4.18 -7.15 -5.52
CA SER A 208 3.56 -8.36 -6.08
C SER A 208 2.16 -8.62 -5.54
N VAL A 209 1.94 -8.39 -4.24
CA VAL A 209 0.60 -8.46 -3.62
C VAL A 209 -0.33 -7.40 -4.23
N GLY A 210 0.18 -6.19 -4.49
CA GLY A 210 -0.59 -5.13 -5.17
C GLY A 210 -1.02 -5.53 -6.59
N LEU A 211 -0.11 -6.13 -7.38
CA LEU A 211 -0.41 -6.64 -8.71
C LEU A 211 -1.47 -7.75 -8.69
N PHE A 212 -1.41 -8.63 -7.69
CA PHE A 212 -2.44 -9.65 -7.48
C PHE A 212 -3.83 -9.02 -7.22
N TRP A 213 -3.91 -7.96 -6.42
CA TRP A 213 -5.18 -7.25 -6.20
C TRP A 213 -5.68 -6.50 -7.42
N ILE A 214 -4.78 -5.90 -8.23
CA ILE A 214 -5.14 -5.28 -9.51
C ILE A 214 -5.82 -6.30 -10.41
N PHE A 215 -5.26 -7.51 -10.49
CA PHE A 215 -5.84 -8.60 -11.26
C PHE A 215 -7.29 -8.92 -10.81
N ILE A 216 -7.54 -8.99 -9.50
CA ILE A 216 -8.89 -9.19 -8.95
C ILE A 216 -9.83 -8.04 -9.30
N ILE A 217 -9.36 -6.79 -9.21
CA ILE A 217 -10.16 -5.60 -9.51
C ILE A 217 -10.55 -5.58 -11.00
N LEU A 218 -9.59 -5.81 -11.90
CA LEU A 218 -9.84 -5.86 -13.34
C LEU A 218 -10.83 -6.98 -13.69
N ASN A 219 -10.76 -8.14 -13.02
CA ASN A 219 -11.74 -9.21 -13.19
C ASN A 219 -13.15 -8.78 -12.78
N ASN A 220 -13.28 -8.14 -11.63
CA ASN A 220 -14.57 -7.64 -11.15
C ASN A 220 -15.17 -6.58 -12.08
N ILE A 221 -14.33 -5.73 -12.70
CA ILE A 221 -14.77 -4.73 -13.68
C ILE A 221 -15.19 -5.42 -14.99
N ALA A 222 -14.36 -6.34 -15.50
CA ALA A 222 -14.64 -7.03 -16.76
C ALA A 222 -15.95 -7.83 -16.69
N ASN A 223 -16.23 -8.47 -15.56
CA ASN A 223 -17.49 -9.21 -15.37
C ASN A 223 -18.74 -8.32 -15.33
N LYS A 224 -18.59 -7.00 -15.15
CA LYS A 224 -19.69 -6.01 -15.22
C LYS A 224 -19.87 -5.42 -16.62
N LEU A 225 -18.97 -5.67 -17.56
CA LEU A 225 -19.08 -5.17 -18.93
C LEU A 225 -20.13 -5.97 -19.73
N PRO A 226 -20.75 -5.38 -20.77
CA PRO A 226 -21.69 -6.09 -21.63
C PRO A 226 -21.07 -7.30 -22.33
N GLU A 227 -21.87 -8.34 -22.59
CA GLU A 227 -21.35 -9.62 -23.08
C GLU A 227 -20.69 -9.55 -24.46
N TYR A 228 -21.17 -8.63 -25.29
CA TYR A 228 -20.65 -8.36 -26.63
C TYR A 228 -19.35 -7.53 -26.63
N SER A 229 -18.89 -7.06 -25.46
CA SER A 229 -17.66 -6.26 -25.38
C SER A 229 -16.43 -7.11 -25.69
N TYR A 230 -15.68 -6.73 -26.73
CA TYR A 230 -14.38 -7.33 -27.03
C TYR A 230 -13.43 -7.25 -25.83
N VAL A 231 -13.46 -6.13 -25.11
CA VAL A 231 -12.65 -5.90 -23.90
C VAL A 231 -13.04 -6.91 -22.81
N ARG A 232 -14.33 -7.19 -22.60
CA ARG A 232 -14.78 -8.24 -21.67
C ARG A 232 -14.21 -9.59 -22.08
N ASN A 233 -14.41 -10.00 -23.33
CA ASN A 233 -14.01 -11.33 -23.79
C ASN A 233 -12.50 -11.52 -23.72
N PHE A 234 -11.71 -10.52 -24.12
CA PHE A 234 -10.26 -10.55 -23.97
C PHE A 234 -9.84 -10.62 -22.49
N THR A 235 -10.39 -9.73 -21.66
CA THR A 235 -10.00 -9.61 -20.25
C THR A 235 -10.42 -10.86 -19.47
N VAL A 236 -11.67 -11.32 -19.57
CA VAL A 236 -12.15 -12.54 -18.91
C VAL A 236 -11.37 -13.77 -19.38
N LYS A 237 -11.02 -13.89 -20.67
CA LYS A 237 -10.20 -15.02 -21.17
C LYS A 237 -8.78 -15.00 -20.58
N MET A 238 -8.13 -13.84 -20.57
CA MET A 238 -6.83 -13.66 -19.92
C MET A 238 -6.91 -14.01 -18.43
N LEU A 239 -7.91 -13.49 -17.73
CA LEU A 239 -8.07 -13.68 -16.29
C LEU A 239 -8.44 -15.13 -15.94
N THR A 240 -9.27 -15.80 -16.72
CA THR A 240 -9.61 -17.22 -16.48
C THR A 240 -8.44 -18.15 -16.77
N MET A 241 -7.56 -17.82 -17.73
CA MET A 241 -6.31 -18.55 -17.96
C MET A 241 -5.38 -18.45 -16.75
N ILE A 242 -5.30 -17.25 -16.16
CA ILE A 242 -4.48 -16.93 -15.00
C ILE A 242 -5.06 -17.57 -13.72
N SER A 243 -6.38 -17.45 -13.49
CA SER A 243 -7.05 -18.00 -12.29
C SER A 243 -7.03 -19.53 -12.23
N LYS A 244 -7.04 -20.21 -13.38
CA LYS A 244 -6.92 -21.67 -13.45
C LYS A 244 -5.48 -22.15 -13.18
N ASN A 245 -4.50 -21.26 -13.26
CA ASN A 245 -3.08 -21.57 -13.14
C ASN A 245 -2.41 -20.63 -12.11
N PRO A 246 -2.67 -20.82 -10.80
CA PRO A 246 -2.16 -19.92 -9.77
C PRO A 246 -0.62 -19.92 -9.69
N ILE A 247 0.02 -21.06 -9.97
CA ILE A 247 1.48 -21.19 -9.94
C ILE A 247 2.15 -20.36 -11.06
N PRO A 248 1.82 -20.53 -12.36
CA PRO A 248 2.34 -19.67 -13.43
C PRO A 248 2.07 -18.18 -13.21
N THR A 249 0.92 -17.84 -12.63
CA THR A 249 0.57 -16.46 -12.30
C THR A 249 1.49 -15.86 -11.25
N GLY A 250 1.70 -16.58 -10.15
CA GLY A 250 2.64 -16.17 -9.10
C GLY A 250 4.06 -16.03 -9.64
N LEU A 251 4.49 -16.96 -10.49
CA LEU A 251 5.79 -16.90 -11.18
C LEU A 251 5.91 -15.67 -12.09
N MET A 252 4.90 -15.36 -12.90
CA MET A 252 4.92 -14.19 -13.77
C MET A 252 5.01 -12.89 -12.97
N ILE A 253 4.24 -12.77 -11.89
CA ILE A 253 4.29 -11.61 -10.99
C ILE A 253 5.67 -11.51 -10.33
N PHE A 254 6.23 -12.63 -9.85
CA PHE A 254 7.56 -12.67 -9.25
C PHE A 254 8.66 -12.28 -10.24
N ILE A 255 8.61 -12.80 -11.47
CA ILE A 255 9.55 -12.45 -12.54
C ILE A 255 9.48 -10.94 -12.80
N TRP A 256 8.26 -10.39 -12.92
CA TRP A 256 8.07 -8.97 -13.17
C TRP A 256 8.52 -8.08 -12.01
N ALA A 257 8.24 -8.47 -10.76
CA ALA A 257 8.54 -7.66 -9.59
C ALA A 257 9.98 -7.77 -9.09
N VAL A 258 10.64 -8.91 -9.31
CA VAL A 258 11.97 -9.21 -8.75
C VAL A 258 13.01 -9.40 -9.84
N ILE A 259 12.79 -10.35 -10.75
CA ILE A 259 13.81 -10.77 -11.72
C ILE A 259 14.08 -9.69 -12.76
N VAL A 260 13.04 -9.06 -13.31
CA VAL A 260 13.19 -8.00 -14.32
C VAL A 260 13.94 -6.78 -13.74
N PRO A 261 13.54 -6.18 -12.60
CA PRO A 261 14.30 -5.08 -12.00
C PRO A 261 15.74 -5.48 -11.64
N TYR A 262 15.94 -6.67 -11.08
CA TYR A 262 17.28 -7.17 -10.77
C TYR A 262 18.15 -7.26 -12.04
N PHE A 263 17.65 -7.89 -13.10
CA PHE A 263 18.39 -8.06 -14.34
C PHE A 263 18.73 -6.71 -15.00
N LEU A 264 17.74 -5.83 -15.11
CA LEU A 264 17.93 -4.51 -15.73
C LEU A 264 18.94 -3.64 -14.96
N THR A 265 18.94 -3.69 -13.62
CA THR A 265 19.76 -2.79 -12.80
C THR A 265 21.10 -3.39 -12.41
N GLN A 266 21.16 -4.68 -12.07
CA GLN A 266 22.36 -5.34 -11.56
C GLN A 266 23.18 -6.02 -12.66
N MET A 267 22.55 -6.52 -13.73
CA MET A 267 23.24 -7.21 -14.82
C MET A 267 23.50 -6.28 -16.01
N LEU A 268 22.52 -5.44 -16.36
CA LEU A 268 22.65 -4.48 -17.47
C LEU A 268 23.13 -3.09 -17.01
N HIS A 269 23.28 -2.87 -15.70
CA HIS A 269 23.74 -1.60 -15.12
C HIS A 269 22.96 -0.37 -15.61
N LEU A 270 21.66 -0.53 -15.90
CA LEU A 270 20.81 0.60 -16.24
C LEU A 270 20.62 1.51 -15.01
N GLY A 271 20.77 2.82 -15.23
CA GLY A 271 20.69 3.85 -14.19
C GLY A 271 19.25 4.25 -13.85
N PHE A 272 19.10 5.32 -13.06
CA PHE A 272 17.80 5.82 -12.64
C PHE A 272 16.92 6.25 -13.83
N LEU A 273 15.64 5.87 -13.78
CA LEU A 273 14.59 6.35 -14.69
C LEU A 273 13.84 7.50 -14.02
N ASN A 274 14.58 8.56 -13.67
CA ASN A 274 13.98 9.69 -12.97
C ASN A 274 13.19 10.59 -13.92
N ILE A 275 12.05 11.09 -13.45
CA ILE A 275 11.29 12.14 -14.14
C ILE A 275 11.54 13.44 -13.40
N HIS A 276 12.13 14.42 -14.06
CA HIS A 276 12.45 15.71 -13.46
C HIS A 276 11.54 16.81 -14.02
N THR A 277 11.07 17.69 -13.14
CA THR A 277 10.45 18.97 -13.49
C THR A 277 11.18 20.06 -12.71
N ASP A 278 12.02 20.84 -13.40
CA ASP A 278 12.93 21.82 -12.78
C ASP A 278 13.79 21.19 -11.67
N ASN A 279 13.69 21.72 -10.44
CA ASN A 279 14.39 21.22 -9.24
C ASN A 279 13.59 20.14 -8.49
N PHE A 280 12.58 19.54 -9.12
CA PHE A 280 11.68 18.57 -8.51
C PHE A 280 11.87 17.18 -9.14
N VAL A 281 12.18 16.18 -8.32
CA VAL A 281 12.30 14.78 -8.77
C VAL A 281 10.95 14.09 -8.61
N VAL A 282 10.19 13.94 -9.69
CA VAL A 282 8.82 13.43 -9.66
C VAL A 282 8.79 11.94 -9.32
N LEU A 283 9.62 11.14 -10.00
CA LEU A 283 9.77 9.69 -9.85
C LEU A 283 11.23 9.31 -10.04
#